data_AF-A0A7X6ZZ46-F1
#
_entry.id   AF-A0A7X6ZZ46-F1
#
_cell.length_a   1.000
_cell.length_b   1.000
_cell.length_c   1.000
_cell.angle_alpha   90.00
_cell.angle_beta   90.00
_cell.angle_gamma   90.00
#
_symmetry.space_group_name_H-M   'P 1'
#
loop_
_entity.id
_entity.type
_entity.pdbx_description
1 polymer ?
#
loop_
_entity_poly.entity_id
_entity_poly.type
_entity_poly.pdbx_seq_one_letter_code
_entity_poly.pdbx_strand_id
1 'polypeptide(L)'
;MIIQNEPVITELMTLEEARQAGAIDLFDEKYSNRVRVVSVGSLSKELCGGTHLKASAEAGQFRLVSESGIASGVRRIEGVTGAGAWQLARQQQDELEALGGLLKTKPADLLARAQQLLDQLRDLKQARSQDQQAKR
;
A
#
# COMPACT_ATOMS: atom_id res chain seq x y z
N MET A 1 -14.32 4.18 3.01
CA MET A 1 -14.87 2.99 2.36
C MET A 1 -14.84 1.78 3.28
N ILE A 2 -13.67 1.20 3.62
CA ILE A 2 -13.60 -0.02 4.44
C ILE A 2 -14.36 0.11 5.77
N ILE A 3 -14.08 1.16 6.56
CA ILE A 3 -14.73 1.41 7.86
C ILE A 3 -16.23 1.73 7.73
N GLN A 4 -16.66 2.26 6.58
CA GLN A 4 -18.08 2.54 6.32
C GLN A 4 -18.90 1.27 6.11
N ASN A 5 -18.24 0.13 5.89
CA ASN A 5 -18.86 -1.18 5.73
C ASN A 5 -19.98 -1.20 4.66
N GLU A 6 -19.68 -0.64 3.51
CA GLU A 6 -20.60 -0.60 2.38
C GLU A 6 -20.94 -2.01 1.89
N PRO A 7 -22.20 -2.28 1.53
CA PRO A 7 -22.58 -3.57 0.97
C PRO A 7 -21.91 -3.80 -0.39
N VAL A 8 -21.52 -5.04 -0.64
CA VAL A 8 -21.02 -5.50 -1.94
C VAL A 8 -22.15 -6.26 -2.62
N ILE A 9 -22.71 -5.66 -3.68
CA ILE A 9 -23.88 -6.18 -4.38
C ILE A 9 -23.43 -6.72 -5.74
N THR A 10 -23.96 -7.89 -6.10
CA THR A 10 -23.67 -8.54 -7.38
C THR A 10 -24.95 -8.73 -8.16
N GLU A 11 -24.96 -8.32 -9.43
CA GLU A 11 -26.13 -8.42 -10.31
C GLU A 11 -25.72 -8.94 -11.69
N LEU A 12 -26.59 -9.75 -12.32
CA LEU A 12 -26.41 -10.24 -13.68
C LEU A 12 -27.31 -9.45 -14.64
N MET A 13 -26.70 -8.61 -15.45
CA MET A 13 -27.41 -7.71 -16.37
C MET A 13 -26.83 -7.82 -17.79
N THR A 14 -27.50 -7.22 -18.76
CA THR A 14 -26.99 -7.08 -20.13
C THR A 14 -25.85 -6.06 -20.18
N LEU A 15 -25.04 -6.10 -21.23
CA LEU A 15 -23.99 -5.10 -21.46
C LEU A 15 -24.55 -3.68 -21.57
N GLU A 16 -25.73 -3.52 -22.16
CA GLU A 16 -26.37 -2.21 -22.30
C GLU A 16 -26.81 -1.65 -20.94
N GLU A 17 -27.48 -2.47 -20.11
CA GLU A 17 -27.88 -2.09 -18.75
C GLU A 17 -26.67 -1.73 -17.90
N ALA A 18 -25.57 -2.49 -18.00
CA ALA A 18 -24.34 -2.21 -17.26
C ALA A 18 -23.72 -0.85 -17.64
N ARG A 19 -23.72 -0.51 -18.94
CA ARG A 19 -23.26 0.79 -19.44
C ARG A 19 -24.13 1.94 -18.93
N GLN A 20 -25.45 1.77 -19.02
CA GLN A 20 -26.40 2.78 -18.52
C GLN A 20 -26.29 2.96 -17.01
N ALA A 21 -25.97 1.90 -16.26
CA ALA A 21 -25.76 1.92 -14.83
C ALA A 21 -24.43 2.57 -14.39
N GLY A 22 -23.58 2.97 -15.34
CA GLY A 22 -22.30 3.64 -15.08
C GLY A 22 -21.18 2.70 -14.64
N ALA A 23 -21.25 1.42 -14.98
CA ALA A 23 -20.18 0.49 -14.65
C ALA A 23 -18.89 0.82 -15.43
N ILE A 24 -17.75 0.83 -14.74
CA ILE A 24 -16.43 1.03 -15.33
C ILE A 24 -15.95 -0.30 -15.90
N ASP A 25 -15.61 -0.33 -17.19
CA ASP A 25 -14.92 -1.46 -17.83
C ASP A 25 -14.24 -1.05 -19.15
N LEU A 26 -13.30 -1.88 -19.59
CA LEU A 26 -12.85 -1.97 -20.97
C LEU A 26 -13.88 -2.84 -21.72
N PHE A 27 -14.98 -2.24 -22.17
CA PHE A 27 -16.06 -2.94 -22.87
C PHE A 27 -15.62 -3.50 -24.24
N ASP A 28 -14.82 -4.56 -24.25
CA ASP A 28 -14.37 -5.25 -25.47
C ASP A 28 -15.46 -6.21 -26.00
N GLU A 29 -15.40 -6.50 -27.30
CA GLU A 29 -16.34 -7.40 -28.02
C GLU A 29 -16.34 -8.86 -27.51
N LYS A 30 -15.52 -9.19 -26.51
CA LYS A 30 -15.37 -10.54 -25.97
C LYS A 30 -16.40 -10.90 -24.89
N TYR A 31 -17.15 -9.94 -24.37
CA TYR A 31 -18.12 -10.20 -23.31
C TYR A 31 -19.41 -10.83 -23.85
N SER A 32 -19.92 -11.83 -23.14
CA SER A 32 -21.22 -12.45 -23.42
C SER A 32 -22.37 -11.45 -23.29
N ASN A 33 -23.53 -11.81 -23.84
CA ASN A 33 -24.77 -11.00 -23.75
C ASN A 33 -25.19 -10.62 -22.32
N ARG A 34 -24.77 -11.41 -21.31
CA ARG A 34 -24.96 -11.11 -19.89
C ARG A 34 -23.60 -11.00 -19.21
N VAL A 35 -23.48 -10.01 -18.35
CA VAL A 35 -22.29 -9.69 -17.54
C VAL A 35 -22.64 -9.62 -16.07
N ARG A 36 -21.65 -9.91 -15.23
CA ARG A 36 -21.75 -9.80 -13.78
C ARG A 36 -21.18 -8.46 -13.35
N VAL A 37 -22.03 -7.61 -12.80
CA VAL A 37 -21.64 -6.30 -12.25
C VAL A 37 -21.55 -6.39 -10.74
N VAL A 38 -20.47 -5.85 -10.20
CA VAL A 38 -20.22 -5.75 -8.77
C VAL A 38 -20.22 -4.28 -8.39
N SER A 39 -21.06 -3.92 -7.42
CA SER A 39 -21.13 -2.58 -6.86
C SER A 39 -20.68 -2.61 -5.41
N VAL A 40 -19.88 -1.63 -5.01
CA VAL A 40 -19.48 -1.43 -3.61
C VAL A 40 -19.90 -0.03 -3.17
N GLY A 41 -21.00 0.03 -2.42
CA GLY A 41 -21.67 1.30 -2.11
C GLY A 41 -22.04 2.06 -3.38
N SER A 42 -22.02 3.40 -3.30
CA SER A 42 -22.24 4.29 -4.46
C SER A 42 -20.97 4.67 -5.22
N LEU A 43 -19.79 4.26 -4.73
CA LEU A 43 -18.50 4.76 -5.20
C LEU A 43 -17.91 3.95 -6.35
N SER A 44 -18.00 2.62 -6.28
CA SER A 44 -17.41 1.72 -7.28
C SER A 44 -18.47 0.79 -7.84
N LYS A 45 -18.48 0.65 -9.17
CA LYS A 45 -19.32 -0.27 -9.92
C LYS A 45 -18.53 -0.74 -11.14
N GLU A 46 -18.27 -2.04 -11.20
CA GLU A 46 -17.33 -2.63 -12.16
C GLU A 46 -17.85 -3.97 -12.67
N LEU A 47 -17.44 -4.35 -13.87
CA LEU A 47 -17.68 -5.70 -14.39
C LEU A 47 -16.60 -6.64 -13.81
N CYS A 48 -17.02 -7.68 -13.09
CA CYS A 48 -16.07 -8.64 -12.52
C CYS A 48 -16.65 -10.05 -12.44
N GLY A 49 -15.88 -11.04 -12.89
CA GLY A 49 -16.22 -12.47 -12.81
C GLY A 49 -15.69 -13.19 -11.57
N GLY A 50 -14.90 -12.52 -10.73
CA GLY A 50 -14.26 -13.12 -9.55
C GLY A 50 -15.17 -13.28 -8.34
N THR A 51 -14.63 -13.88 -7.28
CA THR A 51 -15.28 -13.93 -5.95
C THR A 51 -15.15 -12.60 -5.25
N HIS A 52 -16.16 -12.21 -4.47
CA HIS A 52 -16.14 -10.98 -3.69
C HIS A 52 -16.58 -11.20 -2.25
N LEU A 53 -16.20 -10.24 -1.42
CA LEU A 53 -16.69 -10.04 -0.06
C LEU A 53 -18.19 -9.71 -0.07
N LYS A 54 -18.85 -9.79 1.09
CA LYS A 54 -20.26 -9.36 1.23
C LYS A 54 -20.39 -7.89 1.61
N ALA A 55 -19.38 -7.35 2.29
CA ALA A 55 -19.32 -5.94 2.66
C ALA A 55 -17.86 -5.45 2.70
N SER A 56 -17.65 -4.15 2.53
CA SER A 56 -16.30 -3.58 2.37
C SER A 56 -15.42 -3.71 3.62
N ALA A 57 -15.99 -3.84 4.82
CA ALA A 57 -15.20 -4.00 6.04
C ALA A 57 -14.53 -5.38 6.13
N GLU A 58 -15.04 -6.39 5.43
CA GLU A 58 -14.42 -7.73 5.38
C GLU A 58 -13.03 -7.68 4.73
N ALA A 59 -12.72 -6.65 3.94
CA ALA A 59 -11.39 -6.44 3.39
C ALA A 59 -10.34 -6.19 4.49
N GLY A 60 -10.78 -5.71 5.65
CA GLY A 60 -9.91 -5.39 6.78
C GLY A 60 -8.97 -4.22 6.49
N GLN A 61 -7.84 -4.16 7.21
CA GLN A 61 -6.84 -3.11 6.97
C GLN A 61 -6.29 -3.19 5.55
N PHE A 62 -6.16 -2.04 4.89
CA PHE A 62 -5.45 -1.91 3.62
C PHE A 62 -4.14 -1.15 3.83
N ARG A 63 -3.06 -1.57 3.16
CA ARG A 63 -1.78 -0.87 3.10
C ARG A 63 -1.30 -0.73 1.67
N LEU A 64 -0.87 0.47 1.32
CA LEU A 64 -0.08 0.72 0.11
C LEU A 64 1.35 0.22 0.34
N VAL A 65 1.83 -0.64 -0.55
CA VAL A 65 3.17 -1.20 -0.52
C VAL A 65 4.11 -0.35 -1.37
N SER A 66 3.70 -0.06 -2.60
CA SER A 66 4.51 0.69 -3.53
C SER A 66 3.67 1.42 -4.56
N GLU A 67 4.24 2.45 -5.16
CA GLU A 67 3.69 3.13 -6.33
C GLU A 67 4.83 3.49 -7.28
N SER A 68 4.69 3.12 -8.56
CA SER A 68 5.72 3.35 -9.58
C SER A 68 5.13 3.73 -10.94
N GLY A 69 5.85 4.55 -11.71
CA GLY A 69 5.50 4.86 -13.10
C GLY A 69 5.96 3.75 -14.03
N ILE A 70 5.07 3.26 -14.91
CA ILE A 70 5.38 2.18 -15.86
C ILE A 70 5.35 2.62 -17.33
N ALA A 71 4.67 3.73 -17.64
CA ALA A 71 4.66 4.39 -18.95
C ALA A 71 4.18 5.83 -18.80
N SER A 72 4.19 6.62 -19.87
CA SER A 72 3.63 7.97 -19.88
C SER A 72 2.14 7.93 -19.49
N GLY A 73 1.79 8.59 -18.38
CA GLY A 73 0.43 8.62 -17.85
C GLY A 73 -0.04 7.33 -17.15
N VAL A 74 0.82 6.32 -16.97
CA VAL A 74 0.43 5.04 -16.36
C VAL A 74 1.23 4.76 -15.09
N ARG A 75 0.51 4.45 -14.00
CA ARG A 75 1.07 4.14 -12.68
C ARG A 75 0.66 2.74 -12.26
N ARG A 76 1.59 2.02 -11.62
CA ARG A 76 1.33 0.76 -10.91
C ARG A 76 1.26 1.06 -9.42
N ILE A 77 0.16 0.64 -8.81
CA ILE A 77 -0.07 0.72 -7.37
C ILE A 77 -0.11 -0.70 -6.84
N GLU A 78 0.74 -1.01 -5.86
CA GLU A 78 0.76 -2.31 -5.18
C GLU A 78 0.24 -2.13 -3.75
N GLY A 79 -0.72 -2.96 -3.36
CA GLY A 79 -1.32 -2.90 -2.04
C GLY A 79 -1.66 -4.28 -1.50
N VAL A 80 -1.70 -4.39 -0.18
CA VAL A 80 -2.13 -5.59 0.54
C VAL A 80 -3.30 -5.25 1.44
N THR A 81 -4.17 -6.23 1.70
CA THR A 81 -5.32 -6.07 2.59
C THR A 81 -5.43 -7.22 3.59
N GLY A 82 -6.30 -7.10 4.59
CA GLY A 82 -6.61 -8.16 5.54
C GLY A 82 -5.39 -8.67 6.29
N ALA A 83 -5.21 -9.99 6.34
CA ALA A 83 -4.09 -10.62 7.03
C ALA A 83 -2.73 -10.21 6.46
N GLY A 84 -2.63 -10.01 5.13
CA GLY A 84 -1.39 -9.55 4.51
C GLY A 84 -1.01 -8.14 4.95
N ALA A 85 -1.97 -7.23 5.08
CA ALA A 85 -1.72 -5.89 5.62
C ALA A 85 -1.30 -5.93 7.09
N TRP A 86 -1.94 -6.78 7.90
CA TRP A 86 -1.58 -6.97 9.30
C TRP A 86 -0.17 -7.55 9.47
N GLN A 87 0.18 -8.57 8.69
CA GLN A 87 1.51 -9.17 8.70
C GLN A 87 2.59 -8.15 8.32
N LEU A 88 2.32 -7.33 7.30
CA LEU A 88 3.22 -6.25 6.91
C LEU A 88 3.39 -5.22 8.05
N ALA A 89 2.30 -4.87 8.75
CA ALA A 89 2.35 -4.03 9.95
C ALA A 89 3.32 -4.60 10.98
N ARG A 90 3.15 -5.90 11.23
CA ARG A 90 3.82 -6.57 12.32
C ARG A 90 5.31 -6.68 12.04
N GLN A 91 5.66 -7.04 10.81
CA GLN A 91 7.05 -7.07 10.36
C GLN A 91 7.73 -5.70 10.51
N GLN A 92 7.07 -4.63 10.07
CA GLN A 92 7.61 -3.26 10.21
C GLN A 92 7.82 -2.87 11.69
N GLN A 93 6.90 -3.26 12.56
CA GLN A 93 7.02 -3.01 14.00
C GLN A 93 8.21 -3.80 14.60
N ASP A 94 8.33 -5.09 14.27
CA ASP A 94 9.41 -5.94 14.77
C ASP A 94 10.79 -5.43 14.27
N GLU A 95 10.87 -4.91 13.04
CA GLU A 95 12.08 -4.27 12.49
C GLU A 95 12.46 -3.01 13.26
N LEU A 96 11.50 -2.14 13.60
CA LEU A 96 11.74 -0.94 14.41
C LEU A 96 12.21 -1.30 15.82
N GLU A 97 11.64 -2.34 16.43
CA GLU A 97 12.07 -2.83 17.74
C GLU A 97 13.50 -3.39 17.70
N ALA A 98 13.84 -4.17 16.67
CA ALA A 98 15.19 -4.68 16.47
C ALA A 98 16.21 -3.54 16.29
N LEU A 99 15.89 -2.51 15.50
CA LEU A 99 16.70 -1.30 15.38
C LEU A 99 16.85 -0.57 16.71
N GLY A 100 15.78 -0.48 17.49
CA GLY A 100 15.80 0.11 18.84
C GLY A 100 16.76 -0.61 19.77
N GLY A 101 16.75 -1.95 19.74
CA GLY A 101 17.71 -2.79 20.46
C GLY A 101 19.16 -2.53 20.05
N LEU A 102 19.43 -2.46 18.74
CA LEU A 102 20.77 -2.21 18.21
C LEU A 102 21.31 -0.84 18.61
N LEU A 103 20.48 0.21 18.48
CA LEU A 103 20.87 1.59 18.75
C LEU A 103 20.71 1.98 20.24
N LYS A 104 20.22 1.04 21.06
CA LYS A 104 19.91 1.22 22.49
C LYS A 104 18.99 2.42 22.73
N THR A 105 17.93 2.51 21.93
CA THR A 105 16.95 3.59 21.99
C THR A 105 15.54 3.05 21.76
N LYS A 106 14.52 3.85 22.07
CA LYS A 106 13.12 3.48 21.80
C LYS A 106 12.78 3.75 20.33
N PRO A 107 11.79 3.03 19.73
CA PRO A 107 11.36 3.30 18.36
C PRO A 107 11.03 4.77 18.06
N ALA A 108 10.40 5.47 19.00
CA ALA A 108 10.07 6.89 18.88
C ALA A 108 11.31 7.81 18.75
N ASP A 109 12.46 7.37 19.27
CA ASP A 109 13.71 8.14 19.33
C ASP A 109 14.73 7.68 18.27
N LEU A 110 14.38 6.70 17.43
CA LEU A 110 15.30 6.09 16.44
C LEU A 110 15.88 7.12 15.48
N LEU A 111 15.04 8.01 14.94
CA LEU A 111 15.47 9.00 13.97
C LEU A 111 16.49 9.97 14.57
N ALA A 112 16.21 10.48 15.78
CA ALA A 112 17.11 11.38 16.49
C ALA A 112 18.45 10.68 16.81
N ARG A 113 18.39 9.42 17.26
CA ARG A 113 19.59 8.62 17.56
C ARG A 113 20.42 8.35 16.31
N ALA A 114 19.77 8.03 15.19
CA ALA A 114 20.45 7.82 13.91
C ALA A 114 21.15 9.10 13.43
N GLN A 115 20.51 10.26 13.54
CA GLN A 115 21.11 11.55 13.18
C GLN A 115 22.35 11.84 14.04
N GLN A 116 22.26 11.65 15.36
CA GLN A 116 23.40 11.83 16.26
C GLN A 116 24.58 10.94 15.88
N LEU A 117 24.34 9.66 15.54
CA LEU A 117 25.39 8.74 15.15
C LEU A 117 26.03 9.12 13.80
N LEU A 118 25.24 9.62 12.84
CA LEU A 118 25.75 10.13 11.57
C LEU A 118 26.63 11.36 11.75
N ASP A 119 26.24 12.29 12.62
CA ASP A 119 27.01 13.48 12.93
C ASP A 119 28.33 13.11 13.63
N GLN A 120 28.27 12.23 14.64
CA GLN A 120 29.47 11.70 15.30
C GLN A 120 30.43 11.01 14.32
N LEU A 121 29.89 10.25 13.35
CA LEU A 121 30.71 9.59 12.33
C LEU A 121 31.39 10.61 11.41
N ARG A 122 30.73 11.73 11.09
CA ARG A 122 31.29 12.81 10.28
C ARG A 122 32.44 13.50 11.03
N ASP A 123 32.22 13.84 12.29
CA ASP A 123 33.20 14.56 13.11
C ASP A 123 34.45 13.68 13.35
N LEU A 124 34.26 12.39 13.66
CA LEU A 124 35.36 11.44 13.80
C LEU A 124 36.18 11.28 12.51
N LYS A 125 35.53 11.28 11.34
CA LYS A 125 36.24 11.22 10.05
C LYS A 125 37.07 12.48 9.80
N GLN A 126 36.55 13.66 10.16
CA GLN A 126 37.28 14.92 10.03
C GLN A 126 38.49 14.96 10.96
N ALA A 127 38.31 14.63 12.24
CA ALA A 127 39.40 14.57 13.21
C ALA A 127 40.51 13.61 12.76
N ARG A 128 40.14 12.41 12.29
CA ARG A 128 41.11 11.43 11.77
C ARG A 128 41.89 11.96 10.56
N SER A 129 41.25 12.70 9.66
CA SER A 129 41.93 13.30 8.50
C SER A 129 42.92 14.37 8.92
N GLN A 130 42.58 15.19 9.92
CA GLN A 130 43.47 16.22 10.46
C GLN A 130 44.68 15.61 11.16
N ASP A 131 44.47 14.58 11.99
CA ASP A 131 45.55 13.84 12.66
C ASP A 131 46.51 13.19 11.66
N GLN A 132 46.01 12.68 10.54
CA GLN A 132 46.84 12.09 9.48
C GLN A 132 47.65 13.14 8.70
N GLN A 133 47.15 14.36 8.59
CA GLN A 133 47.88 15.48 7.99
C GLN A 133 48.95 16.03 8.93
N ALA A 134 48.67 16.09 10.24
CA ALA A 134 49.62 16.58 11.24
C ALA A 134 50.80 15.62 11.51
N LYS A 135 50.70 14.34 11.11
CA LYS A 135 51.75 13.32 11.25
C LYS A 135 52.64 13.14 10.01
N ARG A 136 52.42 13.94 8.96
CA ARG A 136 53.26 14.00 7.75
C ARG A 136 54.16 15.23 7.82
#